data_AF-A0AA37AYK5-F1
#
_entry.id   AF-A0AA37AYK5-F1
#
_cell.length_a   1.000
_cell.length_b   1.000
_cell.length_c   1.000
_cell.angle_alpha   90.00
_cell.angle_beta   90.00
_cell.angle_gamma   90.00
#
_symmetry.space_group_name_H-M   'P 1'
#
loop_
_entity.id
_entity.type
_entity.pdbx_description
1 polymer ?
#
loop_
_entity_poly.entity_id
_entity_poly.type
_entity_poly.pdbx_seq_one_letter_code
_entity_poly.pdbx_strand_id
1 'polypeptide(L)'
;MYDKREIALFKQGNFPLNKLLGLRMSESESLLSKIRNSCLCESNSVIKELDNGAVIRIGSGVAKARKEQLYKTYEIRLKFISDRKGLHAQRISNSISEFVENLILEDPEYLQTARVKVNPYGSYLVWFIPNTFKIIGCMFTISQSEVSDGKLEDLWDGKIT
;
A
#
# COMPACT_ATOMS: atom_id res chain seq x y z
N MET A 1 -12.41 9.50 9.57
CA MET A 1 -13.87 9.66 9.54
C MET A 1 -14.45 8.27 9.79
N TYR A 2 -15.14 8.06 10.91
CA TYR A 2 -15.58 6.73 11.37
C TYR A 2 -16.73 6.17 10.52
N ASP A 3 -16.79 4.84 10.36
CA ASP A 3 -17.90 4.17 9.67
C ASP A 3 -19.22 4.37 10.45
N LYS A 4 -20.32 4.61 9.75
CA LYS A 4 -21.67 4.74 10.32
C LYS A 4 -22.08 3.52 11.17
N ARG A 5 -21.56 2.33 10.86
CA ARG A 5 -21.76 1.10 11.66
C ARG A 5 -20.98 1.13 12.99
N GLU A 6 -19.75 1.65 12.97
CA GLU A 6 -18.91 1.80 14.18
C GLU A 6 -19.47 2.85 15.14
N ILE A 7 -20.03 3.95 14.60
CA ILE A 7 -20.71 4.99 15.40
C ILE A 7 -22.00 4.45 16.03
N ALA A 8 -22.72 3.55 15.35
CA ALA A 8 -23.94 2.94 15.87
C ALA A 8 -23.67 2.04 17.09
N LEU A 9 -22.58 1.27 17.07
CA LEU A 9 -22.15 0.43 18.20
C LEU A 9 -21.69 1.28 19.40
N PHE A 10 -21.08 2.45 19.16
CA PHE A 10 -20.70 3.38 20.21
C PHE A 10 -21.91 4.02 20.92
N LYS A 11 -22.95 4.38 20.16
CA LYS A 11 -24.20 4.96 20.71
C LYS A 11 -25.00 3.99 21.58
N GLN A 12 -24.77 2.69 21.46
CA GLN A 12 -25.45 1.65 22.23
C GLN A 12 -24.71 1.26 23.53
N GLY A 13 -23.62 1.94 23.89
CA GLY A 13 -22.95 1.76 25.19
C GLY A 13 -22.22 0.43 25.39
N ASN A 14 -22.15 -0.44 24.37
CA ASN A 14 -21.71 -1.84 24.52
C ASN A 14 -20.32 -2.16 23.96
N PHE A 15 -19.52 -1.16 23.58
CA PHE A 15 -18.14 -1.41 23.10
C PHE A 15 -17.13 -0.45 23.73
N PRO A 16 -16.24 -0.93 24.63
CA PRO A 16 -15.22 -0.08 25.22
C PRO A 16 -14.22 0.37 24.15
N LEU A 17 -14.01 1.69 24.04
CA LEU A 17 -13.05 2.31 23.10
C LEU A 17 -11.65 1.66 23.20
N ASN A 18 -11.24 1.25 24.40
CA ASN A 18 -9.96 0.60 24.66
C ASN A 18 -9.82 -0.78 23.98
N LYS A 19 -10.92 -1.53 23.79
CA LYS A 19 -10.90 -2.79 23.03
C LYS A 19 -10.72 -2.54 21.54
N LEU A 20 -11.33 -1.48 21.00
CA LEU A 20 -11.22 -1.12 19.58
C LEU A 20 -9.82 -0.58 19.24
N LEU A 21 -9.23 0.19 20.16
CA LEU A 21 -7.85 0.65 20.07
C LEU A 21 -6.85 -0.50 20.23
N GLY A 22 -7.08 -1.41 21.18
CA GLY A 22 -6.25 -2.60 21.38
C GLY A 22 -6.25 -3.56 20.18
N LEU A 23 -7.43 -3.78 19.56
CA LEU A 23 -7.54 -4.56 18.32
C LEU A 23 -6.74 -3.90 17.19
N ARG A 24 -6.93 -2.59 16.92
CA ARG A 24 -6.21 -1.88 15.85
C ARG A 24 -4.70 -1.76 16.09
N MET A 25 -4.27 -1.67 17.35
CA MET A 25 -2.84 -1.74 17.71
C MET A 25 -2.25 -3.11 17.41
N SER A 26 -2.95 -4.19 17.78
CA SER A 26 -2.50 -5.56 17.50
C SER A 26 -2.41 -5.88 15.99
N GLU A 27 -3.31 -5.31 15.18
CA GLU A 27 -3.30 -5.43 13.72
C GLU A 27 -2.09 -4.69 13.11
N SER A 28 -1.81 -3.49 13.62
CA SER A 28 -0.67 -2.68 13.16
C SER A 28 0.66 -3.33 13.51
N GLU A 29 0.83 -3.85 14.72
CA GLU A 29 2.04 -4.58 15.14
C GLU A 29 2.25 -5.86 14.33
N SER A 30 1.16 -6.61 14.08
CA SER A 30 1.21 -7.81 13.24
C SER A 30 1.64 -7.47 11.82
N LEU A 31 1.05 -6.44 11.21
CA LEU A 31 1.43 -5.99 9.88
C LEU A 31 2.87 -5.49 9.82
N LEU A 32 3.32 -4.71 10.81
CA LEU A 32 4.70 -4.23 10.90
C LEU A 32 5.71 -5.39 10.97
N SER A 33 5.43 -6.41 11.78
CA SER A 33 6.25 -7.62 11.83
C SER A 33 6.30 -8.32 10.47
N LYS A 34 5.19 -8.39 9.75
CA LYS A 34 5.17 -8.96 8.39
C LYS A 34 5.94 -8.10 7.38
N ILE A 35 5.87 -6.77 7.48
CA ILE A 35 6.65 -5.86 6.61
C ILE A 35 8.13 -6.08 6.84
N ARG A 36 8.58 -6.11 8.11
CA ARG A 36 9.99 -6.31 8.49
C ARG A 36 10.59 -7.62 8.00
N ASN A 37 9.76 -8.66 7.87
CA ASN A 37 10.17 -9.97 7.38
C ASN A 37 9.87 -10.20 5.89
N SER A 38 9.37 -9.19 5.17
CA SER A 38 9.04 -9.32 3.75
C SER A 38 10.23 -8.96 2.85
N CYS A 39 10.44 -9.74 1.80
CA CYS A 39 11.46 -9.49 0.77
C CYS A 39 10.89 -8.72 -0.45
N LEU A 40 9.77 -8.01 -0.27
CA LEU A 40 9.10 -7.26 -1.33
C LEU A 40 9.94 -6.07 -1.78
N CYS A 41 9.82 -5.67 -3.05
CA CYS A 41 10.64 -4.63 -3.70
C CYS A 41 10.81 -3.35 -2.86
N GLU A 42 9.74 -2.89 -2.21
CA GLU A 42 9.73 -1.64 -1.45
C GLU A 42 9.66 -1.84 0.08
N SER A 43 9.73 -3.09 0.60
CA SER A 43 9.59 -3.34 2.03
C SER A 43 10.68 -2.66 2.86
N ASN A 44 11.93 -2.73 2.43
CA ASN A 44 13.07 -2.08 3.09
C ASN A 44 12.92 -0.57 3.14
N SER A 45 12.39 0.03 2.07
CA SER A 45 12.12 1.47 2.01
C SER A 45 11.02 1.87 3.00
N VAL A 46 9.95 1.07 3.10
CA VAL A 46 8.89 1.26 4.10
C VAL A 46 9.44 1.19 5.52
N ILE A 47 10.30 0.21 5.83
CA ILE A 47 10.89 0.05 7.16
C ILE A 47 11.69 1.29 7.55
N LYS A 48 12.51 1.82 6.64
CA LYS A 48 13.28 3.05 6.88
C LYS A 48 12.40 4.23 7.24
N GLU A 49 11.29 4.43 6.53
CA GLU A 49 10.36 5.52 6.85
C GLU A 49 9.72 5.33 8.23
N LEU A 50 9.32 4.10 8.56
CA LEU A 50 8.73 3.77 9.86
C LEU A 50 9.72 3.98 11.01
N ASP A 51 10.99 3.58 10.81
CA ASP A 51 12.06 3.80 11.78
C ASP A 51 12.38 5.30 11.94
N ASN A 52 12.13 6.11 10.90
CA ASN A 52 12.20 7.58 10.93
C ASN A 52 10.95 8.25 11.54
N GLY A 53 10.01 7.47 12.09
CA GLY A 53 8.81 7.97 12.76
C GLY A 53 7.59 8.16 11.86
N ALA A 54 7.61 7.66 10.61
CA ALA A 54 6.41 7.62 9.78
C ALA A 54 5.35 6.70 10.41
N VAL A 55 4.07 7.04 10.19
CA VAL A 55 2.94 6.28 10.73
C VAL A 55 2.29 5.45 9.63
N ILE A 56 2.17 4.14 9.88
CA ILE A 56 1.35 3.27 9.05
C ILE A 56 -0.13 3.46 9.37
N ARG A 57 -0.95 3.62 8.32
CA ARG A 57 -2.40 3.72 8.42
C ARG A 57 -3.05 2.61 7.61
N ILE A 58 -3.72 1.69 8.29
CA ILE A 58 -4.53 0.66 7.65
C ILE A 58 -5.83 1.29 7.16
N GLY A 59 -6.15 1.12 5.87
CA GLY A 59 -7.41 1.57 5.30
C GLY A 59 -8.58 0.78 5.88
N SER A 60 -9.68 1.44 6.20
CA SER A 60 -10.85 0.80 6.82
C SER A 60 -11.61 -0.15 5.88
N GLY A 61 -11.33 -0.11 4.58
CA GLY A 61 -12.01 -0.93 3.58
C GLY A 61 -11.29 -2.24 3.30
N VAL A 62 -12.02 -3.35 3.37
CA VAL A 62 -11.65 -4.64 2.79
C VAL A 62 -12.37 -4.78 1.45
N ALA A 63 -11.61 -5.03 0.39
CA ALA A 63 -12.15 -5.15 -0.96
C ALA A 63 -12.03 -6.60 -1.45
N LYS A 64 -13.06 -7.08 -2.17
CA LYS A 64 -12.95 -8.34 -2.93
C LYS A 64 -11.83 -8.17 -3.96
N ALA A 65 -10.93 -9.14 -4.06
CA ALA A 65 -9.72 -9.02 -4.83
C ALA A 65 -9.95 -8.87 -6.35
N ARG A 66 -11.19 -9.06 -6.86
CA ARG A 66 -11.59 -8.89 -8.29
C ARG A 66 -10.44 -9.19 -9.27
N LYS A 67 -9.85 -10.38 -9.12
CA LYS A 67 -8.48 -10.70 -9.56
C LYS A 67 -8.25 -10.42 -11.04
N GLU A 68 -9.18 -10.82 -11.90
CA GLU A 68 -9.13 -10.56 -13.33
C GLU A 68 -9.09 -9.06 -13.68
N GLN A 69 -9.80 -8.22 -12.93
CA GLN A 69 -9.81 -6.77 -13.14
C GLN A 69 -8.50 -6.14 -12.66
N LEU A 70 -7.99 -6.57 -11.50
CA LEU A 70 -6.70 -6.11 -10.99
C LEU A 70 -5.58 -6.52 -11.95
N TYR A 71 -5.54 -7.79 -12.34
CA TYR A 71 -4.58 -8.33 -13.30
C TYR A 71 -4.55 -7.50 -14.59
N LYS A 72 -5.69 -7.36 -15.26
CA LYS A 72 -5.79 -6.55 -16.49
C LYS A 72 -5.35 -5.11 -16.27
N THR A 73 -5.77 -4.49 -15.17
CA THR A 73 -5.41 -3.10 -14.86
C THR A 73 -3.89 -2.94 -14.70
N TYR A 74 -3.25 -3.86 -13.99
CA TYR A 74 -1.82 -3.77 -13.70
C TYR A 74 -0.94 -4.23 -14.85
N GLU A 75 -1.36 -5.21 -15.66
CA GLU A 75 -0.70 -5.53 -16.94
C GLU A 75 -0.70 -4.33 -17.89
N ILE A 76 -1.85 -3.66 -18.02
CA ILE A 76 -1.97 -2.45 -18.85
C ILE A 76 -1.01 -1.37 -18.34
N ARG A 77 -0.96 -1.15 -17.02
CA ARG A 77 -0.01 -0.21 -16.41
C ARG A 77 1.43 -0.59 -16.67
N LEU A 78 1.82 -1.85 -16.54
CA LEU A 78 3.18 -2.31 -16.86
C LEU A 78 3.57 -1.96 -18.30
N LYS A 79 2.70 -2.19 -19.27
CA LYS A 79 2.94 -1.82 -20.68
C LYS A 79 3.13 -0.32 -20.88
N PHE A 80 2.43 0.52 -20.11
CA PHE A 80 2.59 1.98 -20.20
C PHE A 80 3.88 2.49 -19.55
N ILE A 81 4.44 1.73 -18.60
CA ILE A 81 5.58 2.15 -17.79
C ILE A 81 6.88 1.47 -18.26
N SER A 82 6.81 0.38 -19.03
CA SER A 82 7.97 -0.41 -19.47
C SER A 82 9.01 0.40 -20.24
N ASP A 83 8.56 1.41 -21.00
CA ASP A 83 9.43 2.18 -21.89
C ASP A 83 9.99 3.44 -21.21
N ARG A 84 9.57 3.69 -19.97
CA ARG A 84 9.94 4.86 -19.16
C ARG A 84 11.25 4.56 -18.41
N LYS A 85 12.22 5.49 -18.48
CA LYS A 85 13.57 5.27 -17.92
C LYS A 85 13.80 5.90 -16.55
N GLY A 86 12.84 6.66 -16.03
CA GLY A 86 12.95 7.32 -14.74
C GLY A 86 12.96 6.33 -13.58
N LEU A 87 13.66 6.70 -12.51
CA LEU A 87 13.79 5.85 -11.32
C LEU A 87 12.43 5.49 -10.71
N HIS A 88 11.46 6.40 -10.72
CA HIS A 88 10.12 6.12 -10.19
C HIS A 88 9.38 5.10 -11.06
N ALA A 89 9.49 5.24 -12.39
CA ALA A 89 8.89 4.31 -13.32
C ALA A 89 9.42 2.88 -13.13
N GLN A 90 10.74 2.72 -12.99
CA GLN A 90 11.37 1.42 -12.74
C GLN A 90 10.91 0.81 -11.41
N ARG A 91 10.90 1.61 -10.33
CA ARG A 91 10.41 1.17 -9.01
C ARG A 91 8.96 0.71 -9.05
N ILE A 92 8.08 1.48 -9.69
CA ILE A 92 6.68 1.10 -9.87
C ILE A 92 6.57 -0.17 -10.71
N SER A 93 7.30 -0.27 -11.81
CA SER A 93 7.26 -1.45 -12.69
C SER A 93 7.59 -2.73 -11.90
N ASN A 94 8.71 -2.72 -11.16
CA ASN A 94 9.11 -3.87 -10.34
C ASN A 94 8.06 -4.22 -9.28
N SER A 95 7.54 -3.20 -8.58
CA SER A 95 6.52 -3.38 -7.54
C SER A 95 5.19 -3.91 -8.11
N ILE A 96 4.80 -3.48 -9.32
CA ILE A 96 3.60 -3.98 -9.99
C ILE A 96 3.80 -5.44 -10.42
N SER A 97 4.93 -5.78 -11.04
CA SER A 97 5.22 -7.15 -11.45
C SER A 97 5.18 -8.11 -10.27
N GLU A 98 5.87 -7.77 -9.17
CA GLU A 98 5.86 -8.55 -7.92
C GLU A 98 4.44 -8.68 -7.35
N PHE A 99 3.66 -7.61 -7.35
CA PHE A 99 2.27 -7.66 -6.87
C PHE A 99 1.39 -8.57 -7.73
N VAL A 100 1.53 -8.52 -9.05
CA VAL A 100 0.77 -9.38 -9.99
C VAL A 100 1.13 -10.85 -9.79
N GLU A 101 2.43 -11.16 -9.68
CA GLU A 101 2.90 -12.52 -9.41
C GLU A 101 2.33 -13.06 -8.09
N ASN A 102 2.40 -12.28 -7.01
CA ASN A 102 1.86 -12.67 -5.71
C ASN A 102 0.33 -12.79 -5.73
N LEU A 103 -0.39 -11.94 -6.49
CA LEU A 103 -1.83 -12.08 -6.65
C LEU A 103 -2.22 -13.42 -7.28
N ILE A 104 -1.43 -13.89 -8.25
CA ILE A 104 -1.65 -15.18 -8.94
C ILE A 104 -1.32 -16.33 -8.00
N LEU A 105 -0.17 -16.27 -7.31
CA LEU A 105 0.31 -17.35 -6.44
C LEU A 105 -0.56 -17.54 -5.20
N GLU A 106 -0.98 -16.44 -4.56
CA GLU A 106 -1.72 -16.47 -3.30
C GLU A 106 -3.23 -16.60 -3.47
N ASP A 107 -3.72 -16.25 -4.66
CA ASP A 107 -5.13 -16.28 -5.05
C ASP A 107 -6.13 -15.71 -4.01
N PRO A 108 -5.88 -14.54 -3.40
CA PRO A 108 -6.66 -14.08 -2.26
C PRO A 108 -8.11 -13.74 -2.63
N GLU A 109 -9.06 -14.05 -1.75
CA GLU A 109 -10.46 -13.64 -1.93
C GLU A 109 -10.66 -12.13 -1.64
N TYR A 110 -9.96 -11.63 -0.63
CA TYR A 110 -10.05 -10.26 -0.14
C TYR A 110 -8.68 -9.63 0.07
N LEU A 111 -8.62 -8.32 -0.14
CA LEU A 111 -7.44 -7.49 0.07
C LEU A 111 -7.77 -6.28 0.90
N GLN A 112 -6.77 -5.85 1.65
CA GLN A 112 -6.77 -4.60 2.38
C GLN A 112 -5.47 -3.85 2.09
N THR A 113 -5.53 -2.53 2.21
CA THR A 113 -4.39 -1.65 1.96
C THR A 113 -3.98 -0.91 3.21
N ALA A 114 -2.68 -0.81 3.47
CA ALA A 114 -2.11 0.15 4.39
C ALA A 114 -1.29 1.20 3.63
N ARG A 115 -1.12 2.37 4.24
CA ARG A 115 -0.36 3.48 3.67
C ARG A 115 0.66 4.00 4.67
N VAL A 116 1.89 4.23 4.21
CA VAL A 116 2.94 4.97 4.93
C VAL A 116 3.24 6.22 4.13
N LYS A 117 2.95 7.40 4.70
CA LYS A 117 3.23 8.68 4.03
C LYS A 117 4.72 9.01 4.11
N VAL A 118 5.27 9.53 3.02
CA VAL A 118 6.67 9.98 2.93
C VAL A 118 6.68 11.49 2.73
N ASN A 119 7.50 12.20 3.51
CA ASN A 119 7.74 13.62 3.31
C ASN A 119 9.03 13.82 2.49
N PRO A 120 9.08 14.75 1.53
CA PRO A 120 8.06 15.72 1.19
C PRO A 120 6.95 15.23 0.24
N TYR A 121 7.13 14.12 -0.49
CA TYR A 121 6.20 13.69 -1.53
C TYR A 121 5.95 12.18 -1.56
N GLY A 122 4.69 11.78 -1.67
CA GLY A 122 4.27 10.41 -1.96
C GLY A 122 3.97 9.54 -0.74
N SER A 123 3.73 8.26 -1.02
CA SER A 123 3.39 7.26 -0.02
C SER A 123 3.73 5.86 -0.50
N TYR A 124 4.10 4.99 0.44
CA TYR A 124 4.08 3.56 0.20
C TYR A 124 2.67 3.01 0.40
N LEU A 125 2.20 2.23 -0.56
CA LEU A 125 0.98 1.42 -0.48
C LEU A 125 1.38 -0.03 -0.25
N VAL A 126 0.81 -0.64 0.78
CA VAL A 126 1.05 -2.04 1.16
C VAL A 126 -0.26 -2.79 1.01
N TRP A 127 -0.30 -3.82 0.15
CA TRP A 127 -1.45 -4.71 -0.01
C TRP A 127 -1.24 -5.99 0.79
N PHE A 128 -2.24 -6.39 1.56
CA PHE A 128 -2.18 -7.59 2.37
C PHE A 128 -3.52 -8.30 2.45
N ILE A 129 -3.47 -9.58 2.81
CA ILE A 129 -4.63 -10.43 3.09
C ILE A 129 -5.07 -10.17 4.53
N PRO A 130 -6.30 -9.69 4.78
CA PRO A 130 -6.71 -9.15 6.09
C PRO A 130 -6.65 -10.17 7.24
N ASN A 131 -6.95 -11.45 6.96
CA ASN A 131 -7.02 -12.47 8.00
C ASN A 131 -5.64 -13.03 8.41
N THR A 132 -4.62 -12.90 7.56
CA THR A 132 -3.29 -13.49 7.77
C THR A 132 -2.19 -12.44 7.88
N PHE A 133 -2.49 -11.18 7.56
CA PHE A 133 -1.54 -10.10 7.35
C PHE A 133 -0.44 -10.43 6.34
N LYS A 134 -0.64 -11.45 5.49
CA LYS A 134 0.32 -11.79 4.44
C LYS A 134 0.35 -10.64 3.45
N ILE A 135 1.52 -10.04 3.29
CA ILE A 135 1.75 -8.94 2.38
C ILE A 135 2.01 -9.51 1.01
N ILE A 136 1.30 -8.99 0.01
CA ILE A 136 1.39 -9.46 -1.37
C ILE A 136 1.89 -8.38 -2.32
N GLY A 137 1.96 -7.13 -1.87
CA GLY A 137 2.55 -6.05 -2.66
C GLY A 137 2.94 -4.87 -1.80
N CYS A 138 4.01 -4.20 -2.21
CA CYS A 138 4.49 -2.98 -1.60
C CYS A 138 4.98 -2.05 -2.72
N MET A 139 4.41 -0.85 -2.82
CA MET A 139 4.69 0.06 -3.94
C MET A 139 4.82 1.50 -3.45
N PHE A 140 5.84 2.19 -3.96
CA PHE A 140 5.93 3.64 -3.81
C PHE A 140 5.07 4.35 -4.86
N THR A 141 4.16 5.21 -4.40
CA THR A 141 3.30 6.04 -5.27
C THR A 141 3.51 7.51 -4.97
N ILE A 142 3.57 8.33 -6.01
CA ILE A 142 3.66 9.79 -5.87
C ILE A 142 2.29 10.40 -6.13
N SER A 143 1.89 11.35 -5.29
CA SER A 143 0.68 12.14 -5.57
C SER A 143 1.02 13.21 -6.59
N GLN A 144 0.34 13.20 -7.73
CA GLN A 144 0.50 14.24 -8.76
C GLN A 144 0.20 15.65 -8.21
N SER A 145 -0.69 15.76 -7.23
CA SER A 145 -1.03 17.04 -6.60
C SER A 145 0.08 17.59 -5.70
N GLU A 146 1.09 16.79 -5.37
CA GLU A 146 2.16 17.14 -4.44
C GLU A 146 3.46 17.50 -5.19
N VAL A 147 3.54 17.29 -6.51
CA VAL A 147 4.77 17.46 -7.30
C VAL A 147 4.49 18.32 -8.52
N SER A 148 5.44 19.19 -8.91
CA SER A 148 5.31 19.99 -10.14
C SER A 148 5.44 19.12 -11.40
N ASP A 149 4.83 19.56 -12.51
CA ASP A 149 4.82 18.81 -13.76
C ASP A 149 6.23 18.44 -14.25
N GLY A 150 7.17 19.40 -14.26
CA GLY A 150 8.55 19.12 -14.66
C GLY A 150 9.28 18.12 -13.74
N LYS A 151 8.97 18.12 -12.44
CA LYS A 151 9.53 17.13 -11.51
C LYS A 151 8.88 15.76 -11.71
N LEU A 152 7.60 15.73 -12.07
CA LEU A 152 6.88 14.50 -12.40
C LEU A 152 7.45 13.86 -13.67
N GLU A 153 7.71 14.64 -14.71
CA GLU A 153 8.39 14.18 -15.94
C GLU A 153 9.77 13.57 -15.63
N ASP A 154 10.60 14.24 -14.83
CA ASP A 154 11.90 13.69 -14.39
C ASP A 154 11.77 12.31 -13.73
N LEU A 155 10.72 12.12 -12.92
CA LEU A 155 10.49 10.88 -12.18
C LEU A 155 10.07 9.74 -13.11
N TRP A 156 9.28 10.05 -14.15
CA TRP A 156 8.82 9.07 -15.12
C TRP A 156 9.86 8.77 -16.20
N ASP A 157 10.41 9.78 -16.84
CA ASP A 157 11.26 9.60 -18.03
C ASP A 157 12.74 9.58 -17.72
N GLY A 158 13.13 10.10 -16.55
CA GLY A 158 14.52 10.45 -16.27
C GLY A 158 14.89 11.71 -17.05
N LYS A 159 15.66 12.60 -16.44
CA LYS A 159 16.20 13.73 -17.21
C LYS A 159 17.04 13.21 -18.37
N ILE A 160 16.74 13.69 -19.57
CA ILE A 160 17.76 13.85 -20.61
C ILE A 160 18.60 15.04 -20.14
N THR A 161 19.54 14.81 -19.24
CA THR A 161 20.62 15.76 -18.92
C THR A 161 21.92 15.18 -19.40
#